data_AF-A0A354TP27-F1
#
_entry.id   AF-A0A354TP27-F1
#
_cell.length_a   1.000
_cell.length_b   1.000
_cell.length_c   1.000
_cell.angle_alpha   90.00
_cell.angle_beta   90.00
_cell.angle_gamma   90.00
#
_symmetry.space_group_name_H-M   'P 1'
#
loop_
_entity.id
_entity.type
_entity.pdbx_description
1 polymer ?
#
loop_
_entity_poly.entity_id
_entity_poly.type
_entity_poly.pdbx_seq_one_letter_code
_entity_poly.pdbx_strand_id
1 'polypeptide(L)'
;GSISLKVLHELKPLFAETIAQKGELAGLKEARRDLLLPGWCVLTALMEAYKVEALRFSATALREGMLDFMVKNEKTLDAMLQSDLPGVRIAKH
;
A
#
# COMPACT_ATOMS: atom_id res chain seq x y z
N GLY A 1 -7.93 1.02 8.05
CA GLY A 1 -8.13 -0.43 8.24
C GLY A 1 -6.93 -1.04 8.95
N SER A 2 -7.11 -2.17 9.63
CA SER A 2 -6.04 -2.93 10.29
C SER A 2 -5.89 -4.30 9.64
N ILE A 3 -4.66 -4.78 9.51
CA ILE A 3 -4.31 -6.13 9.06
C ILE A 3 -3.67 -6.83 10.25
N SER A 4 -4.12 -8.04 10.60
CA SER A 4 -3.45 -8.85 11.63
C SER A 4 -2.74 -10.04 11.00
N LEU A 5 -1.61 -10.44 11.59
CA LEU A 5 -0.84 -11.60 11.15
C LEU A 5 -1.68 -12.88 11.20
N LYS A 6 -2.47 -13.05 12.26
CA LYS A 6 -3.41 -14.17 12.42
C LYS A 6 -4.37 -14.29 11.24
N VAL A 7 -5.03 -13.19 10.87
CA VAL A 7 -5.98 -13.19 9.75
C VAL A 7 -5.28 -13.45 8.42
N LEU A 8 -4.05 -12.96 8.23
CA LEU A 8 -3.27 -13.29 7.04
C LEU A 8 -3.04 -14.79 6.92
N HIS A 9 -2.68 -15.49 8.00
CA HIS A 9 -2.53 -16.96 7.94
C HIS A 9 -3.84 -17.67 7.61
N GLU A 10 -4.96 -17.22 8.19
CA GLU A 10 -6.30 -17.78 7.92
C GLU A 10 -6.74 -17.59 6.45
N LEU A 11 -6.30 -16.51 5.80
CA LEU A 11 -6.63 -16.21 4.40
C LEU A 11 -5.79 -16.97 3.37
N LYS A 12 -4.67 -17.59 3.77
CA LYS A 12 -3.78 -18.30 2.84
C LYS A 12 -4.50 -19.37 1.99
N PRO A 13 -5.35 -20.25 2.55
CA PRO A 13 -6.04 -21.27 1.76
C PRO A 13 -6.98 -20.64 0.73
N LEU A 14 -7.72 -19.61 1.12
CA LEU A 14 -8.64 -18.88 0.24
C LEU A 14 -7.89 -18.28 -0.95
N PHE A 15 -6.75 -17.64 -0.73
CA PHE A 15 -5.95 -17.07 -1.82
C PHE A 15 -5.41 -18.14 -2.76
N ALA A 16 -4.90 -19.24 -2.20
CA ALA A 16 -4.38 -20.35 -3.00
C ALA A 16 -5.48 -20.98 -3.89
N GLU A 17 -6.66 -21.23 -3.34
CA GLU A 17 -7.79 -21.78 -4.08
C GLU A 17 -8.30 -20.82 -5.15
N THR A 18 -8.48 -19.54 -4.80
CA THR A 18 -8.91 -18.49 -5.73
C THR A 18 -7.99 -18.42 -6.95
N ILE A 19 -6.68 -18.49 -6.75
CA ILE A 19 -5.71 -18.45 -7.86
C ILE A 19 -5.77 -19.75 -8.68
N ALA A 20 -5.76 -20.91 -8.02
CA ALA A 20 -5.78 -22.21 -8.70
C ALA A 20 -7.01 -22.39 -9.59
N GLN A 21 -8.17 -21.91 -9.14
CA GLN A 21 -9.43 -22.00 -9.87
C GLN A 21 -9.69 -20.81 -10.81
N LYS A 22 -8.77 -19.82 -10.86
CA LYS A 22 -9.03 -18.51 -11.48
C LYS A 22 -10.35 -17.88 -11.01
N GLY A 23 -10.72 -18.13 -9.75
CA GLY A 23 -11.95 -17.67 -9.13
C GLY A 23 -11.93 -16.17 -8.86
N GLU A 24 -13.10 -15.58 -8.76
CA GLU A 24 -13.25 -14.18 -8.37
C GLU A 24 -13.19 -14.04 -6.84
N LEU A 25 -12.57 -12.95 -6.38
CA LEU A 25 -12.58 -12.57 -4.97
C LEU A 25 -13.21 -11.19 -4.84
N ALA A 26 -14.25 -11.09 -4.01
CA ALA A 26 -14.98 -9.84 -3.83
C ALA A 26 -14.04 -8.68 -3.46
N GLY A 27 -14.12 -7.58 -4.21
CA GLY A 27 -13.26 -6.41 -4.01
C GLY A 27 -11.85 -6.50 -4.61
N LEU A 28 -11.49 -7.63 -5.25
CA LEU A 28 -10.24 -7.79 -5.97
C LEU A 28 -10.46 -7.73 -7.48
N LYS A 29 -9.73 -6.84 -8.17
CA LYS A 29 -9.67 -6.84 -9.63
C LYS A 29 -8.94 -8.08 -10.13
N GLU A 30 -9.40 -8.62 -11.25
CA GLU A 30 -8.84 -9.81 -11.88
C GLU A 30 -7.30 -9.73 -12.07
N ALA A 31 -6.81 -8.60 -12.57
CA ALA A 31 -5.39 -8.32 -12.81
C ALA A 31 -4.49 -8.39 -11.54
N ARG A 32 -5.07 -8.43 -10.34
CA ARG A 32 -4.32 -8.53 -9.07
C ARG A 32 -4.24 -9.95 -8.52
N ARG A 33 -4.96 -10.91 -9.11
CA ARG A 33 -5.06 -12.28 -8.62
C ARG A 33 -3.69 -12.97 -8.61
N ASP A 34 -2.92 -12.84 -9.67
CA ASP A 34 -1.60 -13.47 -9.76
C ASP A 34 -0.57 -12.85 -8.79
N LEU A 35 -0.86 -11.65 -8.26
CA LEU A 35 -0.01 -10.96 -7.29
C LEU A 35 -0.39 -11.24 -5.83
N LEU A 36 -1.51 -11.90 -5.57
CA LEU A 36 -2.03 -12.11 -4.20
C LEU A 36 -1.11 -12.99 -3.36
N LEU A 37 -0.76 -14.19 -3.84
CA LEU A 37 0.14 -15.11 -3.13
C LEU A 37 1.54 -14.54 -2.90
N PRO A 38 2.24 -13.98 -3.91
CA PRO A 38 3.56 -13.40 -3.68
C PRO A 38 3.48 -12.20 -2.72
N GLY A 39 2.46 -11.35 -2.83
CA GLY A 39 2.24 -10.25 -1.89
C GLY A 39 1.98 -10.73 -0.46
N TRP A 40 1.19 -11.79 -0.30
CA TRP A 40 0.93 -12.43 0.98
C TRP A 40 2.21 -13.01 1.61
N CYS A 41 3.06 -13.68 0.81
CA CYS A 41 4.33 -14.24 1.29
C CYS A 41 5.25 -13.15 1.83
N VAL A 42 5.45 -12.07 1.07
CA VAL A 42 6.34 -10.97 1.48
C VAL A 42 5.81 -10.29 2.75
N LEU A 43 4.51 -9.98 2.80
CA LEU A 43 3.92 -9.30 3.95
C LEU A 43 4.00 -10.15 5.22
N THR A 44 3.61 -11.43 5.14
CA THR A 44 3.63 -12.37 6.27
C THR A 44 5.06 -12.56 6.77
N ALA A 45 6.03 -12.78 5.88
CA ALA A 45 7.43 -12.96 6.25
C ALA A 45 8.03 -11.73 6.95
N LEU A 46 7.72 -10.52 6.48
CA LEU A 46 8.14 -9.28 7.15
C LEU A 46 7.49 -9.15 8.53
N MET A 47 6.18 -9.39 8.64
CA MET A 47 5.48 -9.33 9.92
C MET A 47 6.06 -10.32 10.93
N GLU A 48 6.35 -11.56 10.52
CA GLU A 48 6.98 -12.58 11.37
C GLU A 48 8.42 -12.18 11.78
N ALA A 49 9.26 -11.81 10.80
CA ALA A 49 10.66 -11.48 11.05
C ALA A 49 10.83 -10.31 12.04
N TYR A 50 9.95 -9.31 11.94
CA TYR A 50 9.96 -8.14 12.82
C TYR A 50 9.03 -8.27 14.03
N LYS A 51 8.39 -9.43 14.24
CA LYS A 51 7.45 -9.68 15.35
C LYS A 51 6.31 -8.65 15.41
N VAL A 52 5.80 -8.26 14.24
CA VAL A 52 4.70 -7.31 14.10
C VAL A 52 3.38 -8.08 14.03
N GLU A 53 2.52 -7.91 15.02
CA GLU A 53 1.23 -8.62 15.07
C GLU A 53 0.15 -7.96 14.20
N ALA A 54 0.24 -6.64 14.00
CA ALA A 54 -0.74 -5.87 13.24
C ALA A 54 -0.11 -4.70 12.49
N LEU A 55 -0.65 -4.41 11.31
CA LEU A 55 -0.31 -3.26 10.47
C LEU A 55 -1.54 -2.39 10.26
N ARG A 56 -1.32 -1.08 10.18
CA ARG A 56 -2.36 -0.12 9.81
C ARG A 56 -2.17 0.31 8.37
N PHE A 57 -3.26 0.35 7.62
CA PHE A 57 -3.24 0.95 6.29
C PHE A 57 -2.91 2.44 6.37
N SER A 58 -1.93 2.86 5.59
CA SER A 58 -1.68 4.27 5.28
C SER A 58 -2.42 4.63 4.00
N ALA A 59 -3.05 5.81 3.98
CA ALA A 59 -3.62 6.40 2.77
C ALA A 59 -2.55 7.07 1.88
N THR A 60 -1.35 7.28 2.42
CA THR A 60 -0.24 7.97 1.76
C THR A 60 0.92 7.02 1.50
N ALA A 61 1.65 7.26 0.42
CA ALA A 61 2.83 6.50 0.01
C ALA A 61 3.89 7.46 -0.54
N LEU A 62 4.66 7.01 -1.53
CA LEU A 62 5.82 7.75 -2.05
C LEU A 62 5.44 9.09 -2.68
N ARG A 63 4.35 9.16 -3.44
CA ARG A 63 3.95 10.40 -4.15
C ARG A 63 3.70 11.53 -3.16
N GLU A 64 2.97 11.24 -2.10
CA GLU A 64 2.63 12.21 -1.07
C GLU A 64 3.86 12.62 -0.26
N GLY A 65 4.77 11.67 0.03
CA GLY A 65 6.05 11.97 0.67
C GLY A 65 6.96 12.85 -0.19
N MET A 66 6.99 12.62 -1.51
CA MET A 66 7.74 13.46 -2.45
C MET A 66 7.16 14.87 -2.53
N LEU A 67 5.84 15.02 -2.54
CA LEU A 67 5.20 16.34 -2.51
C LEU A 67 5.54 17.10 -1.22
N ASP A 68 5.45 16.44 -0.07
CA ASP A 68 5.81 17.05 1.22
C ASP A 68 7.30 17.46 1.25
N PHE A 69 8.18 16.62 0.70
CA PHE A 69 9.60 16.94 0.55
C PHE A 69 9.84 18.17 -0.34
N MET A 70 9.18 18.25 -1.50
CA MET A 70 9.33 19.36 -2.45
C MET A 70 8.85 20.69 -1.85
N VAL A 71 7.73 20.68 -1.11
CA VAL A 71 7.19 21.88 -0.44
C VAL A 71 8.13 22.37 0.67
N LYS A 72 8.72 21.46 1.44
CA LYS A 72 9.60 21.79 2.57
C LYS A 72 11.00 22.24 2.15
N ASN A 73 11.39 22.01 0.90
CA ASN A 73 12.74 22.27 0.42
C ASN A 73 12.74 23.44 -0.56
N GLU A 74 13.24 24.60 -0.10
CA GLU A 74 13.19 25.89 -0.81
C GLU A 74 13.76 25.82 -2.23
N LYS A 75 14.76 24.97 -2.48
CA LYS A 75 15.38 24.81 -3.81
C LYS A 75 14.51 24.11 -4.85
N THR A 76 13.55 23.29 -4.40
CA THR A 76 12.61 22.57 -5.26
C THR A 76 11.25 23.25 -5.35
N LEU A 77 10.99 24.24 -4.48
CA LEU A 77 9.74 25.00 -4.45
C LEU A 77 9.55 25.80 -5.75
N ASP A 78 10.59 26.47 -6.23
CA ASP A 78 10.52 27.24 -7.49
C ASP A 78 10.22 26.35 -8.70
N ALA A 79 10.87 25.18 -8.78
CA ALA A 79 10.60 24.20 -9.83
C ALA A 79 9.18 23.63 -9.75
N MET A 80 8.63 23.48 -8.54
CA MET A 80 7.25 23.04 -8.33
C MET A 80 6.24 24.14 -8.72
N LEU A 81 6.48 25.39 -8.35
CA LEU A 81 5.62 26.54 -8.68
C LEU A 81 5.58 26.85 -10.18
N GLN A 82 6.66 26.56 -10.91
CA GLN A 82 6.71 26.72 -12.36
C GLN A 82 6.20 25.50 -13.15
N SER A 83 5.88 24.40 -12.46
CA SER A 83 5.32 23.21 -13.09
C SER A 83 3.80 23.27 -13.16
N ASP A 84 3.21 22.66 -14.19
CA ASP A 84 1.75 22.62 -14.44
C ASP A 84 1.03 21.61 -13.49
N LEU A 85 1.50 21.51 -12.25
CA LEU A 85 0.99 20.57 -11.25
C LEU A 85 -0.27 21.13 -10.58
N PRO A 86 -1.27 20.28 -10.27
CA PRO A 86 -2.49 20.71 -9.60
C PRO A 86 -2.19 21.29 -8.21
N GLY A 87 -2.84 22.41 -7.88
CA GLY A 87 -2.61 23.13 -6.62
C GLY A 87 -2.83 22.26 -5.38
N VAL A 88 -1.79 22.16 -4.54
CA VAL A 88 -1.82 21.39 -3.29
C VAL A 88 -2.47 22.24 -2.18
N ARG A 89 -3.58 21.76 -1.61
CA ARG A 89 -4.16 22.35 -0.40
C ARG A 89 -3.45 21.80 0.83
N ILE A 90 -2.64 22.63 1.48
CA ILE A 90 -2.01 22.30 2.77
C ILE A 90 -3.11 22.33 3.84
N ALA A 91 -3.39 21.19 4.47
CA ALA A 91 -4.26 21.14 5.64
C ALA A 91 -3.55 21.83 6.81
N LYS A 92 -4.15 22.89 7.38
CA LYS A 92 -3.62 23.56 8.57
C LYS A 92 -3.74 22.61 9.77
N HIS A 93 -2.63 22.44 10.49
CA HIS A 93 -2.62 21.87 11.84
C HIS A 93 -3.36 22.77 12.82
#